data_AF-A0A0B1SII2-F1
#
_entry.id   AF-A0A0B1SII2-F1
#
_cell.length_a   1.000
_cell.length_b   1.000
_cell.length_c   1.000
_cell.angle_alpha   90.00
_cell.angle_beta   90.00
_cell.angle_gamma   90.00
#
_symmetry.space_group_name_H-M   'P 1'
#
loop_
_entity.id
_entity.type
_entity.pdbx_description
1 polymer ?
#
loop_
_entity_poly.entity_id
_entity_poly.type
_entity_poly.pdbx_seq_one_letter_code
_entity_poly.pdbx_strand_id
1 'polypeptide(L)'
;QNPFCSRTLFRETEIGVVYHIFAAVFVLFFLRALVDDIFSHGMPFHHFWLIGWNFQYLPATLFVWSLMFLSTFIPYAGLKIWAHVPAKSVSLRSELPVLGLYLLYLSAFFYFPLKFLFSWQLNCACSFIITCETTRIAMKLHSFIRENVPKGIVKKTSGETVQPGTTSQWPTVEQYVYFMFCPTFIYRDEYPRTETRCVKKAAIHFLHCFLLIEFVNLTFTQYVFPWMNALDYPNQSTASIVMSLFAGIVPGMICLICLFYGLLHSWLNGFAEMMRFGDRQFYL
;
A
#
# COMPACT_ATOMS: atom_id res chain seq x y z
N GLN A 1 -13.34 -15.23 -18.13
CA GLN A 1 -13.09 -13.98 -18.85
C GLN A 1 -11.70 -13.48 -18.45
N ASN A 2 -10.85 -13.29 -19.45
CA ASN A 2 -9.38 -13.09 -19.50
C ASN A 2 -8.59 -12.73 -18.20
N PRO A 3 -7.78 -13.66 -17.66
CA PRO A 3 -6.72 -13.35 -16.68
C PRO A 3 -5.44 -12.76 -17.31
N PHE A 4 -5.51 -12.25 -18.53
CA PHE A 4 -4.34 -12.07 -19.40
C PHE A 4 -3.78 -10.65 -19.51
N CYS A 5 -4.57 -9.58 -19.25
CA CYS A 5 -4.30 -8.24 -19.81
C CYS A 5 -2.84 -7.75 -19.69
N SER A 6 -2.24 -7.68 -18.50
CA SER A 6 -0.88 -7.14 -18.35
C SER A 6 0.22 -8.10 -18.83
N ARG A 7 0.05 -9.42 -18.69
CA ARG A 7 1.04 -10.41 -19.17
C ARG A 7 1.05 -10.54 -20.70
N THR A 8 -0.09 -10.33 -21.36
CA THR A 8 -0.12 -10.22 -22.83
C THR A 8 0.42 -8.89 -23.31
N LEU A 9 0.19 -7.79 -22.60
CA LEU A 9 0.71 -6.48 -22.99
C LEU A 9 2.26 -6.43 -22.93
N PHE A 10 2.89 -7.00 -21.89
CA PHE A 10 4.35 -7.16 -21.84
C PHE A 10 4.91 -8.15 -22.88
N ARG A 11 4.05 -8.96 -23.49
CA ARG A 11 4.42 -9.92 -24.55
C ARG A 11 4.28 -9.31 -25.95
N GLU A 12 3.74 -8.10 -26.07
CA GLU A 12 3.86 -7.31 -27.29
C GLU A 12 5.26 -6.70 -27.33
N THR A 13 5.96 -6.90 -28.44
CA THR A 13 7.39 -6.63 -28.62
C THR A 13 7.79 -5.19 -28.24
N GLU A 14 6.86 -4.25 -28.31
CA GLU A 14 7.11 -2.82 -28.09
C GLU A 14 7.32 -2.46 -26.61
N ILE A 15 6.56 -3.07 -25.69
CA ILE A 15 6.68 -2.77 -24.25
C ILE A 15 7.89 -3.49 -23.63
N GLY A 16 8.27 -4.64 -24.19
CA GLY A 16 9.54 -5.29 -23.85
C GLY A 16 10.73 -4.36 -24.13
N VAL A 17 10.73 -3.66 -25.26
CA VAL A 17 11.80 -2.70 -25.60
C VAL A 17 11.89 -1.57 -24.57
N VAL A 18 10.75 -0.97 -24.18
CA VAL A 18 10.73 0.08 -23.15
C VAL A 18 11.31 -0.43 -21.83
N TYR A 19 10.91 -1.62 -21.38
CA TYR A 19 11.46 -2.23 -20.18
C TYR A 19 12.99 -2.40 -20.25
N HIS A 20 13.50 -2.89 -21.38
CA HIS A 20 14.94 -3.05 -21.58
C HIS A 20 15.69 -1.72 -21.60
N ILE A 21 15.11 -0.66 -22.16
CA ILE A 21 15.68 0.69 -22.11
C ILE A 21 15.77 1.18 -20.67
N PHE A 22 14.70 1.07 -19.88
CA PHE A 22 14.72 1.47 -18.47
C PHE A 22 15.73 0.65 -17.66
N ALA A 23 15.84 -0.65 -17.91
CA ALA A 23 16.85 -1.50 -17.28
C ALA A 23 18.28 -1.08 -17.65
N ALA A 24 18.54 -0.75 -18.92
CA ALA A 24 19.84 -0.27 -19.36
C ALA A 24 20.19 1.09 -18.72
N VAL A 25 19.24 2.03 -18.66
CA VAL A 25 19.42 3.32 -17.98
C VAL A 25 19.72 3.11 -16.50
N PHE A 26 19.00 2.21 -15.83
CA PHE A 26 19.27 1.85 -14.44
C PHE A 26 20.70 1.34 -14.25
N VAL A 27 21.15 0.39 -15.08
CA VAL A 27 22.52 -0.15 -15.00
C VAL A 27 23.56 0.95 -15.20
N LEU A 28 23.36 1.85 -16.17
CA LEU A 28 24.27 2.98 -16.40
C LEU A 28 24.31 3.94 -15.20
N PHE A 29 23.16 4.27 -14.62
CA PHE A 29 23.09 5.14 -13.44
C PHE A 29 23.77 4.49 -12.24
N PHE A 30 23.54 3.19 -12.04
CA PHE A 30 24.15 2.42 -10.97
C PHE A 30 25.68 2.36 -11.14
N LEU A 31 26.17 2.02 -12.34
CA LEU A 31 27.61 2.02 -12.64
C LEU A 31 28.24 3.40 -12.43
N ARG A 32 27.59 4.48 -12.87
CA ARG A 32 28.04 5.85 -12.60
C ARG A 32 28.15 6.13 -11.10
N ALA A 33 27.14 5.72 -10.31
CA ALA A 33 27.14 5.87 -8.86
C ALA A 33 28.30 5.13 -8.22
N LEU A 34 28.48 3.85 -8.58
CA LEU A 34 29.58 3.03 -8.07
C LEU A 34 30.95 3.66 -8.36
N VAL A 35 31.14 4.16 -9.58
CA VAL A 35 32.37 4.84 -9.99
C VAL A 35 32.60 6.08 -9.13
N ASP A 36 31.62 6.98 -9.03
CA ASP A 36 31.74 8.20 -8.22
C ASP A 36 31.99 7.89 -6.74
N ASP A 37 31.29 6.90 -6.19
CA ASP A 37 31.43 6.46 -4.81
C ASP A 37 32.83 5.91 -4.48
N ILE A 38 33.39 5.09 -5.38
CA ILE A 38 34.74 4.55 -5.23
C ILE A 38 35.78 5.66 -5.33
N PHE A 39 35.67 6.55 -6.33
CA PHE A 39 36.68 7.58 -6.58
C PHE A 39 36.61 8.76 -5.61
N SER A 40 35.41 9.21 -5.25
CA SER A 40 35.21 10.40 -4.42
C SER A 40 35.17 10.07 -2.92
N HIS A 41 34.60 8.92 -2.53
CA HIS A 41 34.35 8.57 -1.13
C HIS A 41 35.13 7.34 -0.64
N GLY A 42 35.80 6.60 -1.53
CA GLY A 42 36.56 5.39 -1.19
C GLY A 42 35.69 4.20 -0.75
N MET A 43 34.36 4.28 -0.86
CA MET A 43 33.40 3.25 -0.45
C MET A 43 32.37 3.03 -1.56
N PRO A 44 32.17 1.80 -2.08
CA PRO A 44 31.39 1.56 -3.31
C PRO A 44 29.87 1.78 -3.18
N PHE A 45 29.34 2.06 -2.00
CA PHE A 45 27.90 2.08 -1.72
C PHE A 45 27.47 3.30 -0.89
N HIS A 46 28.19 4.41 -1.03
CA HIS A 46 27.88 5.66 -0.33
C HIS A 46 26.53 6.26 -0.77
N HIS A 47 26.14 6.11 -2.04
CA HIS A 47 24.85 6.59 -2.58
C HIS A 47 23.60 6.02 -1.89
N PHE A 48 23.70 4.95 -1.09
CA PHE A 48 22.59 4.39 -0.31
C PHE A 48 22.23 5.21 0.93
N TRP A 49 22.98 6.26 1.27
CA TRP A 49 22.73 7.09 2.45
C TRP A 49 21.31 7.67 2.47
N LEU A 50 20.76 8.05 1.32
CA LEU A 50 19.44 8.66 1.22
C LEU A 50 18.32 7.64 1.50
N ILE A 51 18.50 6.37 1.13
CA ILE A 51 17.63 5.27 1.54
C ILE A 51 17.74 5.06 3.05
N GLY A 52 18.97 4.95 3.58
CA GLY A 52 19.20 4.77 5.01
C GLY A 52 18.55 5.88 5.86
N TRP A 53 18.69 7.13 5.41
CA TRP A 53 18.05 8.29 6.01
C TRP A 53 16.52 8.19 5.93
N ASN A 54 15.94 7.94 4.75
CA ASN A 54 14.49 7.85 4.59
C ASN A 54 13.82 6.76 5.44
N PHE A 55 14.52 5.64 5.68
CA PHE A 55 14.02 4.49 6.43
C PHE A 55 14.53 4.41 7.89
N GLN A 56 15.14 5.48 8.41
CA GLN A 56 15.72 5.51 9.76
C GLN A 56 14.74 5.05 10.86
N TYR A 57 13.47 5.46 10.77
CA TYR A 57 12.43 5.13 11.75
C TYR A 57 11.58 3.91 11.37
N LEU A 58 11.99 3.11 10.38
CA LEU A 58 11.21 1.98 9.88
C LEU A 58 10.76 1.00 10.99
N PRO A 59 11.61 0.59 11.96
CA PRO A 59 11.15 -0.30 13.04
C PRO A 59 10.01 0.29 13.88
N ALA A 60 10.09 1.58 14.21
CA ALA A 60 9.03 2.28 14.94
C ALA A 60 7.76 2.38 14.10
N THR A 61 7.89 2.68 12.80
CA THR A 61 6.76 2.70 11.85
C THR A 61 6.06 1.34 11.76
N LEU A 62 6.81 0.23 11.68
CA LEU A 62 6.26 -1.12 11.65
C LEU A 62 5.58 -1.51 12.97
N PHE A 63 6.10 -1.05 14.10
CA PHE A 63 5.47 -1.24 15.39
C PHE A 63 4.11 -0.53 15.47
N VAL A 64 4.06 0.77 15.10
CA VAL A 64 2.81 1.54 15.05
C VAL A 64 1.81 0.92 14.07
N TRP A 65 2.28 0.48 12.90
CA TRP A 65 1.48 -0.25 11.93
C TRP A 65 0.87 -1.53 12.51
N SER A 66 1.65 -2.29 13.29
CA SER A 66 1.18 -3.51 13.95
C SER A 66 0.09 -3.20 14.97
N LEU A 67 0.26 -2.13 15.75
CA LEU A 67 -0.78 -1.65 16.68
C LEU A 67 -2.06 -1.23 15.95
N MET A 68 -1.93 -0.50 14.83
CA MET A 68 -3.08 -0.14 14.00
C MET A 68 -3.81 -1.38 13.49
N PHE A 69 -3.08 -2.36 12.94
CA PHE A 69 -3.65 -3.61 12.46
C PHE A 69 -4.36 -4.36 13.59
N LEU A 70 -3.73 -4.51 14.76
CA LEU A 70 -4.34 -5.16 15.92
C LEU A 70 -5.60 -4.43 16.41
N SER A 71 -5.63 -3.10 16.35
CA SER A 71 -6.80 -2.32 16.75
C SER A 71 -8.05 -2.64 15.90
N THR A 72 -7.89 -3.14 14.67
CA THR A 72 -9.01 -3.47 13.77
C THR A 72 -9.83 -4.68 14.24
N PHE A 73 -9.29 -5.51 15.13
CA PHE A 73 -10.05 -6.58 15.75
C PHE A 73 -11.17 -6.05 16.68
N ILE A 74 -11.05 -4.81 17.17
CA ILE A 74 -12.09 -4.16 17.99
C ILE A 74 -13.40 -3.98 17.20
N PRO A 75 -13.43 -3.26 16.06
CA PRO A 75 -14.65 -3.14 15.26
C PRO A 75 -15.12 -4.48 14.66
N TYR A 76 -14.21 -5.41 14.35
CA TYR A 76 -14.59 -6.78 13.96
C TYR A 76 -15.38 -7.50 15.07
N ALA A 77 -14.86 -7.51 16.30
CA ALA A 77 -15.53 -8.13 17.44
C ALA A 77 -16.82 -7.40 17.81
N GLY A 78 -16.80 -6.06 17.77
CA GLY A 78 -17.98 -5.21 18.00
C GLY A 78 -19.11 -5.51 17.04
N LEU A 79 -18.83 -5.60 15.74
CA LEU A 79 -19.82 -5.97 14.73
C LEU A 79 -20.34 -7.40 14.92
N LYS A 80 -19.46 -8.34 15.28
CA LYS A 80 -19.85 -9.73 15.59
C LYS A 80 -20.81 -9.79 16.77
N ILE A 81 -20.48 -9.16 17.89
CA ILE A 81 -21.34 -9.13 19.09
C ILE A 81 -22.67 -8.46 18.73
N TRP A 82 -22.62 -7.30 18.09
CA TRP A 82 -23.81 -6.56 17.66
C TRP A 82 -24.77 -7.40 16.80
N ALA A 83 -24.24 -8.21 15.87
CA ALA A 83 -25.05 -9.06 15.01
C ALA A 83 -25.65 -10.29 15.71
N HIS A 84 -25.11 -10.71 16.86
CA HIS A 84 -25.62 -11.86 17.63
C HIS A 84 -26.60 -11.44 18.74
N VAL A 85 -26.73 -10.14 19.04
CA VAL A 85 -27.74 -9.63 19.97
C VAL A 85 -29.08 -9.51 19.23
N PRO A 86 -30.10 -10.32 19.58
CA PRO A 86 -31.37 -10.32 18.87
C PRO A 86 -32.15 -9.01 19.08
N ALA A 87 -32.86 -8.55 18.05
CA ALA A 87 -33.66 -7.33 18.11
C ALA A 87 -34.95 -7.49 17.30
N LYS A 88 -36.08 -7.01 17.84
CA LYS A 88 -37.40 -7.11 17.17
C LYS A 88 -37.49 -6.27 15.89
N SER A 89 -36.81 -5.13 15.85
CA SER A 89 -36.69 -4.29 14.66
C SER A 89 -35.38 -3.51 14.71
N VAL A 90 -34.81 -3.24 13.53
CA VAL A 90 -33.61 -2.42 13.39
C VAL A 90 -34.06 -1.05 12.86
N SER A 91 -33.91 -0.02 13.69
CA SER A 91 -34.24 1.37 13.33
C SER A 91 -32.98 2.23 13.33
N LEU A 92 -32.97 3.33 12.56
CA LEU A 92 -31.83 4.25 12.53
C LEU A 92 -31.53 4.84 13.91
N ARG A 93 -32.56 5.10 14.73
CA ARG A 93 -32.40 5.66 16.08
C ARG A 93 -31.77 4.67 17.06
N SER A 94 -32.12 3.39 16.97
CA SER A 94 -31.55 2.34 17.82
C SER A 94 -30.09 2.03 17.46
N GLU A 95 -29.70 2.25 16.20
CA GLU A 95 -28.34 1.97 15.71
C GLU A 95 -27.40 3.19 15.72
N LEU A 96 -27.92 4.38 16.04
CA LEU A 96 -27.14 5.62 16.14
C LEU A 96 -25.94 5.50 17.12
N PRO A 97 -26.04 4.84 18.29
CA PRO A 97 -24.89 4.66 19.18
C PRO A 97 -23.76 3.83 18.55
N VAL A 98 -24.10 2.78 17.79
CA VAL A 98 -23.13 1.91 17.11
C VAL A 98 -22.42 2.67 16.00
N LEU A 99 -23.17 3.46 15.23
CA LEU A 99 -22.62 4.35 14.22
C LEU A 99 -21.69 5.41 14.85
N GLY A 100 -22.11 6.03 15.95
CA GLY A 100 -21.31 7.01 16.69
C GLY A 100 -19.99 6.41 17.20
N LEU A 101 -20.03 5.22 17.79
CA LEU A 101 -18.82 4.49 18.22
C LEU A 101 -17.89 4.15 17.06
N TYR A 102 -18.44 3.76 15.90
CA TYR A 102 -17.64 3.49 14.71
C TYR A 102 -16.96 4.76 14.17
N LEU A 103 -17.67 5.88 14.10
CA LEU A 103 -17.10 7.17 13.67
C LEU A 103 -16.03 7.67 14.65
N LEU A 104 -16.26 7.52 15.96
CA LEU A 104 -15.27 7.82 16.98
C LEU A 104 -14.01 6.95 16.81
N TYR A 105 -14.18 5.65 16.58
CA TYR A 105 -13.07 4.74 16.30
C TYR A 105 -12.28 5.17 15.06
N LEU A 106 -12.95 5.47 13.94
CA LEU A 106 -12.27 5.94 12.72
C LEU A 106 -11.49 7.23 12.97
N SER A 107 -12.07 8.16 13.72
CA SER A 107 -11.44 9.44 14.04
C SER A 107 -10.17 9.23 14.87
N ALA A 108 -10.23 8.37 15.89
CA ALA A 108 -9.07 7.98 16.68
C ALA A 108 -8.03 7.21 15.84
N PHE A 109 -8.49 6.34 14.94
CA PHE A 109 -7.65 5.53 14.06
C PHE A 109 -6.82 6.38 13.09
N PHE A 110 -7.35 7.49 12.57
CA PHE A 110 -6.58 8.44 11.76
C PHE A 110 -5.74 9.39 12.61
N TYR A 111 -6.23 9.81 13.78
CA TYR A 111 -5.49 10.72 14.66
C TYR A 111 -4.18 10.10 15.16
N PHE A 112 -4.20 8.82 15.57
CA PHE A 112 -3.06 8.17 16.19
C PHE A 112 -1.80 8.11 15.29
N PRO A 113 -1.86 7.63 14.03
CA PRO A 113 -0.70 7.59 13.13
C PRO A 113 -0.24 8.98 12.70
N LEU A 114 -1.16 9.95 12.55
CA LEU A 114 -0.81 11.33 12.25
C LEU A 114 -0.06 11.99 13.41
N LYS A 115 -0.50 11.74 14.65
CA LYS A 115 0.22 12.22 15.83
C LYS A 115 1.64 11.64 15.88
N PHE A 116 1.79 10.35 15.59
CA PHE A 116 3.11 9.71 15.49
C PHE A 116 3.98 10.38 14.41
N LEU A 117 3.43 10.60 13.22
CA LEU A 117 4.12 11.25 12.09
C LEU A 117 4.67 12.63 12.48
N PHE A 118 3.84 13.50 13.04
CA PHE A 118 4.25 14.88 13.38
C PHE A 118 5.13 14.96 14.63
N SER A 119 4.92 14.08 15.61
CA SER A 119 5.69 14.11 16.86
C SER A 119 7.12 13.58 16.65
N TRP A 120 7.28 12.57 15.79
CA TRP A 120 8.57 11.94 15.51
C TRP A 120 9.26 12.52 14.27
N GLN A 121 8.63 13.47 13.57
CA GLN A 121 9.16 14.13 12.36
C GLN A 121 9.70 13.10 11.36
N LEU A 122 8.83 12.15 10.97
CA LEU A 122 9.23 11.04 10.11
C LEU A 122 9.68 11.52 8.73
N ASN A 123 10.75 10.93 8.22
CA ASN A 123 11.23 11.18 6.86
C ASN A 123 10.21 10.72 5.81
N CYS A 124 10.40 11.18 4.57
CA CYS A 124 9.40 11.06 3.49
C CYS A 124 8.89 9.63 3.29
N ALA A 125 9.79 8.64 3.23
CA ALA A 125 9.39 7.24 3.01
C ALA A 125 8.55 6.66 4.16
N CYS A 126 8.98 6.82 5.42
CA CYS A 126 8.22 6.34 6.57
C CYS A 126 6.87 7.06 6.72
N SER A 127 6.83 8.37 6.43
CA SER A 127 5.60 9.16 6.37
C SER A 127 4.62 8.65 5.30
N PHE A 128 5.14 8.29 4.12
CA PHE A 128 4.34 7.70 3.05
C PHE A 128 3.79 6.33 3.45
N ILE A 129 4.63 5.45 4.00
CA ILE A 129 4.20 4.11 4.45
C ILE A 129 3.06 4.21 5.47
N ILE A 130 3.23 5.02 6.51
CA ILE A 130 2.24 5.06 7.60
C ILE A 130 0.90 5.66 7.13
N THR A 131 0.94 6.71 6.30
CA THR A 131 -0.28 7.36 5.79
C THR A 131 -1.02 6.48 4.77
N CYS A 132 -0.29 5.84 3.85
CA CYS A 132 -0.87 4.87 2.91
C CYS A 132 -1.47 3.67 3.64
N GLU A 133 -0.76 3.07 4.59
CA GLU A 133 -1.26 1.92 5.34
C GLU A 133 -2.46 2.27 6.23
N THR A 134 -2.47 3.46 6.85
CA THR A 134 -3.65 3.97 7.58
C THR A 134 -4.86 4.02 6.66
N THR A 135 -4.71 4.62 5.48
CA THR A 135 -5.80 4.76 4.52
C THR A 135 -6.25 3.40 3.99
N ARG A 136 -5.30 2.51 3.66
CA ARG A 136 -5.56 1.14 3.20
C ARG A 136 -6.37 0.35 4.22
N ILE A 137 -5.95 0.35 5.49
CA ILE A 137 -6.63 -0.39 6.56
C ILE A 137 -8.02 0.21 6.82
N ALA A 138 -8.16 1.54 6.84
CA ALA A 138 -9.45 2.20 7.03
C ALA A 138 -10.46 1.85 5.92
N MET A 139 -10.04 1.90 4.65
CA MET A 139 -10.89 1.52 3.51
C MET A 139 -11.31 0.05 3.59
N LYS A 140 -10.39 -0.85 3.94
CA LYS A 140 -10.71 -2.28 4.11
C LYS A 140 -11.67 -2.51 5.26
N LEU A 141 -11.41 -1.90 6.41
CA LEU A 141 -12.29 -2.02 7.56
C LEU A 141 -13.70 -1.54 7.23
N HIS A 142 -13.82 -0.39 6.55
CA HIS A 142 -15.12 0.13 6.12
C HIS A 142 -15.82 -0.82 5.14
N SER A 143 -15.09 -1.38 4.16
CA SER A 143 -15.65 -2.36 3.23
C SER A 143 -16.16 -3.61 3.95
N PHE A 144 -15.39 -4.15 4.91
CA PHE A 144 -15.79 -5.29 5.72
C PHE A 144 -17.08 -5.01 6.51
N ILE A 145 -17.17 -3.86 7.16
CA ILE A 145 -18.36 -3.47 7.92
C ILE A 145 -19.56 -3.30 6.99
N ARG A 146 -19.38 -2.55 5.89
CA ARG A 146 -20.45 -2.27 4.93
C ARG A 146 -21.06 -3.55 4.34
N GLU A 147 -20.23 -4.54 4.00
CA GLU A 147 -20.69 -5.80 3.42
C GLU A 147 -21.40 -6.71 4.45
N ASN A 148 -21.01 -6.65 5.72
CA ASN A 148 -21.54 -7.53 6.77
C ASN A 148 -22.68 -6.92 7.60
N VAL A 149 -22.87 -5.59 7.58
CA VAL A 149 -24.01 -4.93 8.25
C VAL A 149 -25.36 -5.48 7.75
N PRO A 150 -25.65 -5.58 6.42
CA PRO A 150 -26.90 -6.16 5.94
C PRO A 150 -27.12 -7.61 6.43
N LYS A 151 -26.05 -8.44 6.41
CA LYS A 151 -26.09 -9.82 6.93
C LYS A 151 -26.40 -9.85 8.42
N GLY A 152 -25.83 -8.92 9.19
CA GLY A 152 -26.12 -8.75 10.61
C GLY A 152 -27.57 -8.35 10.87
N ILE A 153 -28.14 -7.42 10.09
CA ILE A 153 -29.55 -6.99 10.23
C ILE A 153 -30.51 -8.16 10.02
N VAL A 154 -30.28 -8.95 8.95
CA VAL A 154 -31.09 -10.15 8.67
C VAL A 154 -31.03 -11.11 9.85
N LYS A 155 -29.83 -11.37 10.38
CA LYS A 155 -29.62 -12.27 11.53
C LYS A 155 -30.28 -11.77 12.83
N LYS A 156 -30.26 -10.47 13.09
CA LYS A 156 -30.90 -9.87 14.29
C LYS A 156 -32.42 -9.99 14.25
N THR A 157 -33.01 -9.89 13.05
CA THR A 157 -34.46 -9.79 12.84
C THR A 157 -35.12 -11.16 12.61
N SER A 158 -34.39 -12.15 12.09
CA SER A 158 -34.95 -13.46 11.76
C SER A 158 -35.43 -14.26 12.98
N GLY A 159 -34.97 -13.95 14.20
CA GLY A 159 -35.38 -14.65 15.43
C GLY A 159 -34.96 -16.13 15.48
N GLU A 160 -34.37 -16.65 14.40
CA GLU A 160 -33.87 -18.02 14.30
C GLU A 160 -32.59 -18.18 15.13
N THR A 161 -32.67 -19.05 16.13
CA THR A 161 -31.52 -19.79 16.64
C THR A 161 -31.02 -20.66 15.50
N VAL A 162 -30.05 -20.16 14.74
CA VAL A 162 -29.41 -20.89 13.64
C VAL A 162 -29.08 -22.31 14.12
N GLN A 163 -29.75 -23.31 13.54
CA GLN A 163 -29.44 -24.71 13.81
C GLN A 163 -27.97 -24.96 13.44
N PRO A 164 -27.22 -25.75 14.23
CA PRO A 164 -25.84 -26.07 13.90
C PRO A 164 -25.82 -26.86 12.57
N GLY A 165 -25.54 -26.16 11.45
CA GLY A 165 -25.52 -26.75 10.11
C GLY A 165 -26.03 -25.86 8.99
N THR A 166 -26.85 -24.83 9.27
CA THR A 166 -27.34 -23.90 8.22
C THR A 166 -26.45 -22.65 8.18
N THR A 167 -25.60 -22.57 7.16
CA THR A 167 -24.60 -21.52 6.89
C THR A 167 -25.23 -20.13 6.67
N SER A 168 -25.63 -19.46 7.74
CA SER A 168 -25.37 -18.02 7.88
C SER A 168 -24.03 -17.88 8.61
N GLN A 169 -22.96 -18.34 7.95
CA GLN A 169 -21.62 -18.32 8.52
C GLN A 169 -21.15 -16.88 8.57
N TRP A 170 -21.14 -16.32 9.77
CA TRP A 170 -20.47 -15.06 10.06
C TRP A 170 -18.98 -15.19 9.66
N PRO A 171 -18.36 -14.15 9.06
CA PRO A 171 -16.96 -14.21 8.68
C PRO A 171 -16.04 -14.68 9.80
N THR A 172 -15.19 -15.65 9.49
CA THR A 172 -14.17 -16.15 10.43
C THR A 172 -13.03 -15.14 10.58
N VAL A 173 -12.26 -15.28 11.67
CA VAL A 173 -11.05 -14.47 11.87
C VAL A 173 -10.03 -14.73 10.74
N GLU A 174 -9.95 -15.97 10.25
CA GLU A 174 -9.07 -16.33 9.13
C GLU A 174 -9.46 -15.57 7.85
N GLN A 175 -10.74 -15.54 7.48
CA GLN A 175 -11.23 -14.79 6.32
C GLN A 175 -10.96 -13.29 6.47
N TYR A 176 -11.17 -12.75 7.67
CA TYR A 176 -10.90 -11.34 7.95
C TYR A 176 -9.42 -10.99 7.79
N VAL A 177 -8.52 -11.79 8.38
CA VAL A 177 -7.07 -11.59 8.27
C VAL A 177 -6.61 -11.79 6.82
N TYR A 178 -7.12 -12.81 6.13
CA TYR A 178 -6.83 -13.03 4.71
C TYR A 178 -7.21 -11.79 3.88
N PHE A 179 -8.42 -11.26 4.06
CA PHE A 179 -8.86 -10.03 3.37
C PHE A 179 -7.95 -8.84 3.68
N MET A 180 -7.51 -8.68 4.93
CA MET A 180 -6.64 -7.57 5.31
C MET A 180 -5.31 -7.54 4.57
N PHE A 181 -4.77 -8.69 4.16
CA PHE A 181 -3.53 -8.79 3.37
C PHE A 181 -3.73 -8.98 1.86
N CYS A 182 -4.93 -9.38 1.43
CA CYS A 182 -5.26 -9.54 0.02
C CYS A 182 -5.20 -8.21 -0.76
N PRO A 183 -4.67 -8.13 -1.99
CA PRO A 183 -4.57 -6.86 -2.73
C PRO A 183 -5.91 -6.44 -3.37
N THR A 184 -6.95 -6.27 -2.54
CA THR A 184 -8.27 -5.77 -2.93
C THR A 184 -8.88 -4.94 -1.79
N PHE A 185 -9.70 -3.96 -2.13
CA PHE A 185 -10.43 -3.14 -1.16
C PHE A 185 -11.84 -3.62 -0.87
N ILE A 186 -12.37 -4.56 -1.66
CA ILE A 186 -13.76 -5.03 -1.53
C ILE A 186 -13.76 -6.34 -0.76
N TYR A 187 -14.39 -6.36 0.42
CA TYR A 187 -14.59 -7.59 1.20
C TYR A 187 -15.58 -8.53 0.49
N ARG A 188 -15.20 -9.81 0.38
CA ARG A 188 -16.03 -10.93 -0.04
C ARG A 188 -15.68 -12.12 0.85
N ASP A 189 -16.66 -12.99 1.11
CA ASP A 189 -16.44 -14.19 1.94
C ASP A 189 -15.52 -15.19 1.24
N GLU A 190 -15.58 -15.22 -0.09
CA GLU A 190 -14.76 -16.07 -0.96
C GLU A 190 -14.17 -15.24 -2.10
N TYR A 191 -12.91 -15.55 -2.42
CA TYR A 191 -12.17 -14.93 -3.52
C TYR A 191 -11.70 -16.01 -4.49
N PRO A 192 -11.58 -15.70 -5.79
CA PRO A 192 -10.94 -16.62 -6.74
C PRO A 192 -9.50 -16.87 -6.27
N ARG A 193 -9.13 -18.15 -6.14
CA ARG A 193 -7.78 -18.57 -5.70
C ARG A 193 -7.03 -19.29 -6.80
N THR A 194 -5.71 -19.08 -6.87
CA THR A 194 -4.84 -19.86 -7.74
C THR A 194 -4.57 -21.24 -7.14
N GLU A 195 -4.46 -22.26 -7.99
CA GLU A 195 -4.23 -23.66 -7.56
C GLU A 195 -2.91 -23.82 -6.80
N THR A 196 -1.85 -23.15 -7.24
CA THR A 196 -0.52 -23.21 -6.64
C THR A 196 -0.02 -21.84 -6.20
N ARG A 197 0.93 -21.85 -5.26
CA ARG A 197 1.69 -20.66 -4.81
C ARG A 197 3.08 -20.73 -5.44
N CYS A 198 3.45 -19.76 -6.27
CA CYS A 198 4.79 -19.68 -6.84
C CYS A 198 5.64 -18.63 -6.11
N VAL A 199 6.34 -19.05 -5.05
CA VAL A 199 7.22 -18.16 -4.25
C VAL A 199 8.31 -17.53 -5.11
N LYS A 200 8.86 -18.26 -6.10
CA LYS A 200 9.86 -17.72 -7.04
C LYS A 200 9.32 -16.49 -7.78
N LYS A 201 8.09 -16.55 -8.26
CA LYS A 201 7.45 -15.44 -8.98
C LYS A 201 7.16 -14.26 -8.04
N ALA A 202 6.71 -14.53 -6.82
CA ALA A 202 6.56 -13.49 -5.80
C ALA A 202 7.89 -12.79 -5.48
N ALA A 203 8.97 -13.56 -5.32
CA ALA A 203 10.30 -13.04 -5.06
C ALA A 203 10.82 -12.15 -6.20
N ILE A 204 10.58 -12.52 -7.46
CA ILE A 204 10.92 -11.69 -8.63
C ILE A 204 10.17 -10.35 -8.58
N HIS A 205 8.88 -10.37 -8.26
CA HIS A 205 8.09 -9.14 -8.13
C HIS A 205 8.61 -8.24 -6.98
N PHE A 206 8.93 -8.80 -5.82
CA PHE A 206 9.53 -8.01 -4.73
C PHE A 206 10.92 -7.48 -5.08
N LEU A 207 11.74 -8.27 -5.79
CA LEU A 207 13.03 -7.80 -6.30
C LEU A 207 12.87 -6.60 -7.23
N HIS A 208 11.88 -6.61 -8.13
CA HIS A 208 11.57 -5.45 -8.98
C HIS A 208 11.21 -4.22 -8.14
N CYS A 209 10.45 -4.36 -7.05
CA CYS A 209 10.16 -3.24 -6.15
C CYS A 209 11.45 -2.64 -5.56
N PHE A 210 12.37 -3.48 -5.05
CA PHE A 210 13.64 -3.00 -4.49
C PHE A 210 14.53 -2.32 -5.53
N LEU A 211 14.63 -2.88 -6.73
CA LEU A 211 15.38 -2.27 -7.84
C LEU A 211 14.80 -0.91 -8.24
N LEU A 212 13.48 -0.73 -8.22
CA LEU A 212 12.84 0.54 -8.53
C LEU A 212 13.00 1.58 -7.42
N ILE A 213 12.98 1.16 -6.15
CA ILE A 213 13.34 2.04 -5.03
C ILE A 213 14.77 2.55 -5.22
N GLU A 214 15.70 1.67 -5.57
CA GLU A 214 17.07 2.07 -5.85
C GLU A 214 17.19 2.97 -7.08
N PHE A 215 16.41 2.70 -8.14
CA PHE A 215 16.42 3.56 -9.32
C PHE A 215 15.93 4.99 -9.02
N VAL A 216 14.91 5.11 -8.17
CA VAL A 216 14.45 6.42 -7.66
C VAL A 216 15.54 7.04 -6.79
N ASN A 217 16.19 6.29 -5.91
CA ASN A 217 17.31 6.77 -5.11
C ASN A 217 18.43 7.36 -5.97
N LEU A 218 18.89 6.64 -6.99
CA LEU A 218 19.90 7.10 -7.94
C LEU A 218 19.45 8.37 -8.67
N THR A 219 18.20 8.44 -9.11
CA THR A 219 17.65 9.63 -9.77
C THR A 219 17.72 10.84 -8.83
N PHE A 220 17.41 10.66 -7.55
CA PHE A 220 17.47 11.73 -6.57
C PHE A 220 18.91 12.13 -6.23
N THR A 221 19.79 11.18 -5.90
CA THR A 221 21.16 11.49 -5.47
C THR A 221 22.00 12.07 -6.60
N GLN A 222 21.79 11.63 -7.84
CA GLN A 222 22.61 12.05 -8.97
C GLN A 222 22.11 13.28 -9.71
N TYR A 223 20.79 13.54 -9.71
CA TYR A 223 20.18 14.63 -10.48
C TYR A 223 19.47 15.63 -9.59
N VAL A 224 18.50 15.18 -8.79
CA VAL A 224 17.62 16.10 -8.05
C VAL A 224 18.38 16.83 -6.95
N PHE A 225 19.13 16.09 -6.13
CA PHE A 225 19.82 16.64 -4.97
C PHE A 225 20.89 17.67 -5.35
N PRO A 226 21.83 17.42 -6.28
CA PRO A 226 22.84 18.41 -6.67
C PRO A 226 22.21 19.67 -7.28
N TRP A 227 21.18 19.50 -8.12
CA TRP A 227 20.46 20.62 -8.72
C TRP A 227 19.75 21.48 -7.67
N MET A 228 18.97 20.86 -6.78
CA MET A 228 18.23 21.58 -5.75
C MET A 228 19.15 22.21 -4.70
N ASN A 229 20.22 21.53 -4.30
CA ASN A 229 21.17 22.03 -3.31
C ASN A 229 21.96 23.26 -3.80
N ALA A 230 22.05 23.46 -5.12
CA ALA A 230 22.69 24.63 -5.71
C ALA A 230 21.79 25.88 -5.75
N LEU A 231 20.49 25.75 -5.45
CA LEU A 231 19.54 26.87 -5.52
C LEU A 231 19.45 27.63 -4.20
N ASP A 232 19.49 28.97 -4.26
CA ASP A 232 19.22 29.85 -3.12
C ASP A 232 17.72 30.11 -2.96
N TYR A 233 17.01 29.20 -2.29
CA TYR A 233 15.54 29.21 -2.13
C TYR A 233 14.89 30.57 -1.78
N PRO A 234 15.36 31.34 -0.77
CA PRO A 234 14.68 32.57 -0.36
C PRO A 234 14.74 33.70 -1.40
N ASN A 235 15.72 33.70 -2.30
CA ASN A 235 15.95 34.81 -3.24
C ASN A 235 15.69 34.43 -4.72
N GLN A 236 14.92 33.37 -4.97
CA GLN A 236 14.65 32.94 -6.34
C GLN A 236 13.70 33.89 -7.09
N SER A 237 14.10 34.28 -8.30
CA SER A 237 13.19 34.99 -9.22
C SER A 237 12.11 34.05 -9.75
N THR A 238 10.95 34.60 -10.11
CA THR A 238 9.84 33.82 -10.70
C THR A 238 10.30 33.04 -11.94
N ALA A 239 11.17 33.61 -12.76
CA ALA A 239 11.73 32.94 -13.93
C ALA A 239 12.56 31.69 -13.55
N SER A 240 13.39 31.80 -12.50
CA SER A 240 14.18 30.68 -12.00
C SER A 240 13.31 29.56 -11.42
N ILE A 241 12.22 29.91 -10.72
CA ILE A 241 11.23 28.96 -10.23
C ILE A 241 10.58 28.21 -11.41
N VAL A 242 10.15 28.91 -12.46
CA VAL A 242 9.55 28.28 -13.64
C VAL A 242 10.54 27.35 -14.35
N MET A 243 11.79 27.79 -14.57
CA MET A 243 12.81 26.93 -15.17
C MET A 243 13.10 25.69 -14.31
N SER A 244 13.07 25.86 -12.99
CA SER A 244 13.23 24.76 -12.04
C SER A 244 12.09 23.75 -12.13
N LEU A 245 10.85 24.18 -12.34
CA LEU A 245 9.72 23.27 -12.57
C LEU A 245 9.94 22.42 -13.83
N PHE A 246 10.40 23.02 -14.94
CA PHE A 246 10.70 22.29 -16.17
C PHE A 246 11.85 21.28 -15.99
N ALA A 247 12.90 21.64 -15.26
CA ALA A 247 13.99 20.73 -14.93
C ALA A 247 13.52 19.52 -14.09
N GLY A 248 12.51 19.72 -13.24
CA GLY A 248 11.92 18.67 -12.42
C GLY A 248 11.01 17.69 -13.16
N ILE A 249 10.59 17.98 -14.40
CA ILE A 249 9.62 17.13 -15.13
C ILE A 249 10.17 15.72 -15.36
N VAL A 250 11.39 15.61 -15.89
CA VAL A 250 11.99 14.31 -16.21
C VAL A 250 12.16 13.41 -14.98
N PRO A 251 12.84 13.85 -13.89
CA PRO A 251 12.94 13.01 -12.68
C PRO A 251 11.57 12.75 -12.04
N GLY A 252 10.63 13.69 -12.12
CA GLY A 252 9.24 13.50 -11.69
C GLY A 252 8.52 12.39 -12.45
N MET A 253 8.64 12.36 -13.79
CA MET A 253 8.06 11.32 -14.63
C MET A 253 8.68 9.95 -14.36
N ILE A 254 10.00 9.87 -14.19
CA ILE A 254 10.69 8.62 -13.81
C ILE A 254 10.14 8.12 -12.47
N CYS A 255 10.04 9.00 -11.47
CA CYS A 255 9.51 8.66 -10.15
C CYS A 255 8.06 8.15 -10.24
N LEU A 256 7.21 8.82 -11.02
CA LEU A 256 5.80 8.42 -11.21
C LEU A 256 5.67 7.04 -11.87
N ILE A 257 6.43 6.78 -12.94
CA ILE A 257 6.43 5.48 -13.64
C ILE A 257 6.94 4.38 -12.70
N CYS A 258 8.01 4.64 -11.95
CA CYS A 258 8.55 3.71 -10.97
C CYS A 258 7.55 3.41 -9.86
N LEU A 259 6.84 4.43 -9.36
CA LEU A 259 5.80 4.25 -8.35
C LEU A 259 4.63 3.44 -8.90
N PHE A 260 4.16 3.74 -10.11
CA PHE A 260 3.07 3.01 -10.75
C PHE A 260 3.42 1.52 -10.94
N TYR A 261 4.54 1.22 -11.61
CA TYR A 261 4.93 -0.17 -11.85
C TYR A 261 5.38 -0.87 -10.57
N GLY A 262 6.11 -0.18 -9.69
CA GLY A 262 6.60 -0.73 -8.42
C GLY A 262 5.47 -1.10 -7.48
N LEU A 263 4.49 -0.22 -7.29
CA LEU A 263 3.37 -0.43 -6.38
C LEU A 263 2.24 -1.25 -7.02
N LEU A 264 1.67 -0.79 -8.14
CA LEU A 264 0.45 -1.40 -8.68
C LEU A 264 0.71 -2.71 -9.43
N HIS A 265 1.84 -2.80 -10.13
CA HIS A 265 2.20 -4.06 -10.80
C HIS A 265 2.95 -4.98 -9.85
N SER A 266 4.17 -4.62 -9.44
CA SER A 266 5.08 -5.54 -8.78
C SER A 266 4.65 -5.86 -7.34
N TRP A 267 4.41 -4.85 -6.51
CA TRP A 267 4.03 -5.08 -5.11
C TRP A 267 2.70 -5.83 -4.98
N LEU A 268 1.63 -5.37 -5.65
CA LEU A 268 0.33 -6.05 -5.60
C LEU A 268 0.39 -7.47 -6.18
N ASN A 269 1.10 -7.72 -7.29
CA ASN A 269 1.25 -9.08 -7.81
C ASN A 269 2.11 -9.98 -6.90
N GLY A 270 3.12 -9.43 -6.23
CA GLY A 270 3.91 -10.14 -5.22
C GLY A 270 3.02 -10.64 -4.08
N PHE A 271 2.21 -9.75 -3.51
CA PHE A 271 1.21 -10.13 -2.49
C PHE A 271 0.14 -11.08 -3.04
N ALA A 272 -0.37 -10.86 -4.25
CA ALA A 272 -1.36 -11.74 -4.86
C ALA A 272 -0.83 -13.17 -5.03
N GLU A 273 0.42 -13.33 -5.44
CA GLU A 273 1.06 -14.64 -5.60
C GLU A 273 1.28 -15.32 -4.25
N MET A 274 1.75 -14.58 -3.23
CA MET A 274 1.91 -15.10 -1.86
C MET A 274 0.59 -15.55 -1.24
N MET A 275 -0.47 -14.76 -1.45
CA MET A 275 -1.80 -15.02 -0.90
C MET A 275 -2.65 -15.97 -1.77
N ARG A 276 -2.13 -16.44 -2.92
CA ARG A 276 -2.89 -17.23 -3.92
C ARG A 276 -4.14 -16.51 -4.43
N PHE A 277 -4.13 -15.18 -4.48
CA PHE A 277 -5.22 -14.38 -5.02
C PHE A 277 -5.22 -14.45 -6.55
N GLY A 278 -6.36 -14.87 -7.11
CA GLY A 278 -6.54 -15.14 -8.54
C GLY A 278 -6.96 -13.93 -9.36
N ASP A 279 -7.61 -12.94 -8.75
CA ASP A 279 -7.98 -11.70 -9.43
C ASP A 279 -6.79 -10.73 -9.43
N ARG A 280 -6.23 -10.45 -10.61
CA ARG A 280 -4.96 -9.71 -10.74
C ARG A 280 -5.07 -8.54 -11.73
N GLN A 281 -6.30 -8.13 -12.03
CA GLN A 281 -6.59 -6.99 -12.91
C GLN A 281 -6.67 -5.71 -12.06
N PHE A 282 -5.52 -5.25 -11.53
CA PHE A 282 -5.48 -4.09 -10.63
C PHE A 282 -5.61 -2.73 -11.35
N TYR A 283 -5.29 -2.71 -12.64
CA TYR A 283 -5.37 -1.54 -13.51
C TYR A 283 -5.64 -2.03 -14.94
N LEU A 284 -6.25 -1.15 -15.74
CA LEU A 284 -6.57 -1.39 -17.15
C LEU A 284 -5.36 -1.13 -18.05
#